data_AF-A0A0D6QA46-F1
#
_entry.id   AF-A0A0D6QA46-F1
#
_cell.length_a   1.000
_cell.length_b   1.000
_cell.length_c   1.000
_cell.angle_alpha   90.00
_cell.angle_beta   90.00
_cell.angle_gamma   90.00
#
_symmetry.space_group_name_H-M   'P 1'
#
loop_
_entity.id
_entity.type
_entity.pdbx_description
1 polymer ?
#
loop_
_entity_poly.entity_id
_entity_poly.type
_entity_poly.pdbx_seq_one_letter_code
_entity_poly.pdbx_strand_id
1 'polypeptide(L)' 'MTSAFVCAELQIEPTVRHADYIGNWLELLKADKRAIFTAASAASAAAQYIFSSSTRQPSVEDVASAA' A
#
# COMPACT_ATOMS: atom_id res chain seq x y z
N MET A 1 1.32 -5.41 -4.46
CA MET A 1 2.45 -4.54 -4.01
C MET A 1 2.07 -3.69 -2.81
N THR A 2 0.98 -2.90 -2.82
CA THR A 2 0.55 -2.11 -1.64
C THR A 2 0.44 -2.93 -0.36
N SER A 3 -0.15 -4.12 -0.45
CA SER A 3 -0.25 -5.07 0.67
C SER A 3 1.10 -5.42 1.28
N ALA A 4 2.17 -5.53 0.48
CA ALA A 4 3.51 -5.85 0.98
C ALA A 4 4.07 -4.70 1.83
N PHE A 5 3.87 -3.45 1.42
CA PHE A 5 4.26 -2.29 2.24
C PHE A 5 3.48 -2.22 3.55
N VAL A 6 2.16 -2.47 3.51
CA VAL A 6 1.32 -2.50 4.71
C VAL A 6 1.74 -3.64 5.65
N CYS A 7 2.01 -4.84 5.13
CA CYS A 7 2.45 -5.97 5.94
C CYS A 7 3.81 -5.70 6.58
N ALA A 8 4.74 -5.07 5.87
CA ALA A 8 6.03 -4.68 6.42
C ALA A 8 5.88 -3.68 7.58
N GLU A 9 5.04 -2.65 7.41
CA GLU A 9 4.81 -1.65 8.47
C GLU A 9 4.15 -2.25 9.71
N LEU A 10 3.20 -3.17 9.52
CA LEU A 10 2.43 -3.80 10.60
C LEU A 10 3.08 -5.07 11.16
N GLN A 11 4.26 -5.45 10.67
CA GLN A 11 4.95 -6.70 11.06
C GLN A 11 4.07 -7.95 10.87
N ILE A 12 3.31 -7.99 9.77
CA ILE A 12 2.44 -9.11 9.39
C ILE A 12 3.20 -10.01 8.43
N GLU A 13 3.28 -11.31 8.76
CA GLU A 13 3.79 -12.32 7.82
C GLU A 13 2.77 -12.54 6.69
N PRO A 14 3.12 -12.23 5.42
CA PRO A 14 2.19 -12.38 4.33
C PRO A 14 2.03 -13.84 3.93
N THR A 15 0.81 -14.22 3.54
CA THR A 15 0.57 -15.50 2.84
C THR A 15 0.31 -15.23 1.37
N VAL A 16 0.97 -15.99 0.49
CA VAL A 16 0.74 -15.87 -0.95
C VAL A 16 -0.62 -16.47 -1.28
N ARG A 17 -1.46 -15.73 -2.01
CA ARG A 17 -2.70 -16.26 -2.60
C ARG A 17 -2.72 -15.95 -4.09
N HIS A 18 -2.74 -17.02 -4.89
CA HIS A 18 -2.86 -17.08 -6.36
C HIS A 18 -1.79 -16.32 -7.16
N ALA A 19 -0.96 -17.07 -7.88
CA ALA A 19 0.14 -16.57 -8.70
C ALA A 19 -0.27 -16.18 -10.14
N ASP A 20 -1.56 -16.17 -10.44
CA ASP A 20 -2.09 -16.03 -11.80
C ASP A 20 -1.71 -14.68 -12.45
N TYR A 21 -1.40 -13.67 -11.65
CA TYR A 21 -0.93 -12.37 -12.13
C TYR A 21 0.52 -12.37 -12.65
N ILE A 22 1.35 -13.37 -12.31
CA ILE A 22 2.79 -13.34 -12.64
C ILE A 22 3.01 -13.30 -14.15
N GLY A 23 2.23 -14.06 -14.93
CA GLY A 23 2.32 -14.04 -16.40
C GLY A 23 2.13 -12.63 -16.98
N ASN A 24 1.08 -11.94 -16.53
CA ASN A 24 0.76 -10.58 -16.96
C ASN A 24 1.86 -9.57 -16.56
N TRP A 25 2.48 -9.74 -15.39
CA TRP A 25 3.61 -8.90 -14.97
C TRP A 25 4.86 -9.14 -15.81
N LEU A 26 5.14 -10.39 -16.21
CA LEU A 26 6.28 -10.69 -17.07
C LEU A 26 6.15 -10.05 -18.45
N GLU A 27 4.94 -10.05 -19.02
CA GLU A 27 4.67 -9.34 -20.28
C GLU A 27 4.87 -7.83 -20.12
N LEU A 28 4.30 -7.24 -19.07
CA LEU A 28 4.42 -5.80 -18.78
C LEU A 28 5.88 -5.37 -18.60
N LEU A 29 6.67 -6.14 -17.86
CA LEU A 29 8.08 -5.81 -17.59
C LEU A 29 8.98 -5.95 -18.81
N LYS A 30 8.63 -6.82 -19.76
CA LYS A 30 9.32 -6.91 -21.06
C LYS A 30 9.02 -5.70 -21.93
N ALA A 31 7.78 -5.20 -21.90
CA ALA A 31 7.34 -4.06 -22.69
C ALA A 31 7.81 -2.72 -22.11
N ASP A 32 7.88 -2.59 -20.78
CA ASP A 32 8.26 -1.35 -20.10
C ASP A 32 9.19 -1.61 -18.90
N LYS A 33 10.45 -1.22 -19.04
CA LYS A 33 11.49 -1.34 -18.00
C LYS A 33 11.21 -0.44 -16.78
N ARG A 34 10.35 0.58 -16.91
CA ARG A 34 9.99 1.49 -15.83
C ARG A 34 8.73 1.04 -15.08
N ALA A 35 7.99 0.07 -15.59
CA ALA A 35 6.71 -0.37 -15.02
C ALA A 35 6.83 -0.75 -13.53
N ILE A 36 7.92 -1.41 -13.13
CA ILE A 36 8.15 -1.78 -11.73
C ILE A 36 8.28 -0.56 -10.81
N PHE A 37 8.97 0.49 -11.27
CA PHE A 37 9.15 1.72 -10.49
C PHE A 37 7.84 2.50 -10.39
N THR A 38 7.09 2.60 -11.49
CA THR A 38 5.76 3.23 -11.49
C THR A 38 4.81 2.51 -10.55
N ALA A 39 4.76 1.18 -10.61
CA ALA A 39 3.93 0.37 -9.73
C ALA A 39 4.33 0.51 -8.26
N ALA A 40 5.64 0.52 -7.97
CA ALA A 40 6.15 0.73 -6.61
C ALA A 40 5.78 2.12 -6.08
N SER A 41 5.98 3.18 -6.85
CA SER A 41 5.58 4.55 -6.45
C SER A 41 4.09 4.66 -6.14
N ALA A 42 3.23 4.08 -6.98
CA ALA A 42 1.80 4.05 -6.76
C ALA A 42 1.42 3.24 -5.51
N ALA A 43 2.06 2.09 -5.30
CA ALA A 43 1.85 1.25 -4.14
C ALA A 43 2.27 1.95 -2.83
N SER A 44 3.40 2.67 -2.82
CA SER A 44 3.85 3.44 -1.66
C SER A 44 2.87 4.56 -1.31
N ALA A 45 2.39 5.30 -2.31
CA ALA A 45 1.39 6.35 -2.10
C ALA A 45 0.07 5.79 -1.53
N ALA A 46 -0.38 4.65 -2.05
CA ALA A 46 -1.56 3.97 -1.53
C ALA A 46 -1.38 3.48 -0.08
N ALA A 47 -0.21 2.94 0.28
CA ALA A 47 0.08 2.53 1.65
C ALA A 47 0.07 3.73 2.60
N GLN A 48 0.70 4.85 2.23
CA GLN A 48 0.65 6.08 3.02
C GLN A 48 -0.78 6.59 3.21
N TYR A 49 -1.61 6.55 2.18
CA TYR A 49 -3.02 6.93 2.28
C TYR A 49 -3.78 6.06 3.30
N ILE A 50 -3.54 4.75 3.34
CA ILE A 50 -4.15 3.86 4.32
C ILE A 50 -3.74 4.26 5.76
N PHE A 51 -2.45 4.56 5.98
CA PHE A 51 -1.97 4.96 7.31
C PHE A 51 -2.41 6.37 7.73
N SER A 52 -2.49 7.31 6.80
CA SER A 52 -2.99 8.66 7.09
C SER A 52 -4.49 8.67 7.38
N SER A 53 -5.26 7.80 6.72
CA SER A 53 -6.69 7.64 7.00
C SER A 53 -6.98 6.93 8.33
N SER A 54 -6.10 6.01 8.75
CA SER A 54 -6.22 5.30 10.03
C SER A 54 -5.80 6.18 11.22
N THR A 55 -4.80 7.05 11.01
CA THR A 55 -4.39 8.08 11.98
C THR A 55 -5.25 9.33 11.86
N ARG A 56 -6.58 9.20 11.91
CA ARG A 56 -7.42 10.36 12.22
C ARG A 56 -7.13 10.74 13.67
N GLN A 57 -6.12 11.59 13.89
CA GLN A 57 -5.97 12.25 15.18
C GLN A 57 -7.29 12.99 15.43
N PRO A 58 -7.93 12.81 16.60
CA PRO A 58 -9.09 13.63 16.93
C PRO A 58 -8.64 15.08 16.80
N SER A 59 -9.39 15.89 16.07
CA SER A 59 -9.10 17.30 16.02
C SER A 59 -9.18 17.85 17.45
N VAL A 60 -8.45 18.92 17.75
CA VAL A 60 -8.55 19.59 19.07
C VAL A 60 -10.01 19.94 19.41
N GLU A 61 -10.85 20.13 18.40
CA GLU A 61 -12.30 20.35 18.50
C GLU A 61 -13.05 19.08 18.95
N ASP A 62 -12.68 17.90 18.43
CA ASP A 62 -13.25 16.60 18.85
C ASP A 62 -12.90 16.28 20.32
N VAL A 63 -11.70 16.66 20.77
CA VAL A 63 -11.25 16.47 22.17
C VAL A 63 -11.94 17.47 23.11
N ALA A 64 -12.14 18.72 22.68
CA ALA A 64 -12.78 19.76 23.47
C ALA A 64 -14.30 19.57 23.62
N SER A 65 -14.98 18.94 22.65
CA SER A 65 -16.42 18.66 22.72
C SER A 65 -16.77 17.45 23.61
N ALA A 66 -15.78 16.66 24.04
CA ALA A 66 -15.98 15.46 24.86
C ALA A 66 -15.72 15.68 26.36
N ALA A 67 -15.33 16.90 26.76
CA ALA A 67 -15.09 17.33 28.15
C ALA A 67 -16.22 18.26 28.65
#